data_AF-A0A1B1JEE0-F1
#
_entry.id   AF-A0A1B1JEE0-F1
#
_cell.length_a   1.000
_cell.length_b   1.000
_cell.length_c   1.000
_cell.angle_alpha   90.00
_cell.angle_beta   90.00
_cell.angle_gamma   90.00
#
_symmetry.space_group_name_H-M   'P 1'
#
loop_
_entity.id
_entity.type
_entity.pdbx_description
1 polymer ?
#
loop_
_entity_poly.entity_id
_entity_poly.type
_entity_poly.pdbx_seq_one_letter_code
_entity_poly.pdbx_strand_id
1 'polypeptide(L)' 'DSTYKYYEVVLVDQAHTVIRNDPRINWICNAVHKHRELRGLTSAGKKYRG' A
#
# COMPACT_ATOMS: atom_id res chain seq x y z
N ASP A 1 2.59 -21.62 14.52
CA ASP A 1 3.02 -21.91 13.14
C ASP A 1 2.12 -22.89 12.38
N SER A 2 1.37 -23.77 13.07
CA SER A 2 0.40 -24.68 12.42
C SER A 2 -0.99 -24.08 12.16
N THR A 3 -1.39 -23.03 12.90
CA THR A 3 -2.77 -22.50 12.89
C THR A 3 -2.88 -21.06 12.38
N TYR A 4 -1.83 -20.26 12.52
CA TYR A 4 -1.83 -18.83 12.18
C TYR A 4 -0.68 -18.46 11.28
N LYS A 5 -0.92 -17.46 10.43
CA LYS A 5 0.10 -16.80 9.62
C LYS A 5 0.22 -15.36 10.07
N TYR A 6 1.44 -14.92 10.30
CA TYR A 6 1.77 -13.56 10.69
C TYR A 6 2.40 -12.84 9.50
N TYR A 7 2.10 -11.56 9.37
CA TYR A 7 2.59 -10.72 8.28
C TYR A 7 2.94 -9.35 8.85
N GLU A 8 4.01 -8.76 8.30
CA GLU A 8 4.33 -7.36 8.49
C GLU A 8 3.81 -6.56 7.30
N VAL A 9 3.13 -5.45 7.56
CA VAL A 9 2.55 -4.59 6.54
C VAL A 9 3.17 -3.20 6.66
N VAL A 10 3.78 -2.73 5.57
CA VAL A 10 4.33 -1.38 5.49
C VAL A 10 3.23 -0.41 5.07
N LEU A 11 3.01 0.62 5.90
CA LEU A 11 2.05 1.70 5.66
C LEU A 11 2.78 3.03 5.48
N VAL A 12 2.12 3.97 4.80
CA VAL A 12 2.64 5.32 4.55
C VAL A 12 1.57 6.34 4.92
N ASP A 13 1.93 7.37 5.67
CA ASP A 13 1.04 8.50 5.97
C ASP A 13 1.08 9.55 4.85
N GLN A 14 -0.04 9.71 4.15
CA GLN A 14 -0.21 10.70 3.09
C GLN A 14 -0.36 12.15 3.61
N ALA A 15 -0.66 12.36 4.89
CA ALA A 15 -0.78 13.69 5.49
C ALA A 15 0.59 14.27 5.88
N HIS A 16 1.62 13.42 5.97
CA HIS A 16 2.96 13.83 6.34
C HIS A 16 3.67 14.61 5.22
N THR A 17 4.20 15.78 5.55
CA THR A 17 4.79 16.72 4.58
C THR A 17 5.98 16.12 3.81
N VAL A 18 6.82 15.31 4.46
CA VAL A 18 7.98 14.68 3.79
C VAL A 18 7.52 13.72 2.68
N ILE A 19 6.41 13.00 2.87
CA ILE A 19 5.86 12.09 1.85
C ILE A 19 5.29 12.88 0.67
N ARG A 20 4.61 13.99 0.92
CA ARG A 20 4.04 14.84 -0.13
C ARG A 20 5.11 15.52 -1.00
N ASN A 21 6.22 15.89 -0.38
CA ASN A 21 7.30 16.62 -1.05
C ASN A 21 8.33 15.71 -1.74
N ASP A 22 8.44 14.43 -1.36
CA ASP A 22 9.38 13.50 -2.00
C ASP A 22 8.83 12.98 -3.35
N PRO A 23 9.45 13.34 -4.49
CA PRO A 23 8.96 12.97 -5.82
C PRO A 23 8.98 11.47 -6.12
N ARG A 24 9.69 10.66 -5.30
CA ARG A 24 9.78 9.20 -5.50
C ARG A 24 8.56 8.47 -4.97
N ILE A 25 7.89 9.02 -3.95
CA ILE A 25 6.78 8.34 -3.25
C ILE A 25 5.47 9.12 -3.26
N ASN A 26 5.50 10.44 -3.52
CA ASN A 26 4.31 11.29 -3.47
C ASN A 26 3.15 10.85 -4.39
N TRP A 27 3.41 9.98 -5.38
CA TRP A 27 2.38 9.34 -6.19
C TRP A 27 1.30 8.68 -5.32
N ILE A 28 1.66 8.11 -4.16
CA ILE A 28 0.70 7.44 -3.26
C ILE A 28 -0.34 8.41 -2.68
N CYS A 29 -0.06 9.71 -2.64
CA CYS A 29 -0.97 10.74 -2.10
C CYS A 29 -2.13 11.08 -3.05
N ASN A 30 -2.10 10.65 -4.31
CA ASN A 30 -3.18 10.93 -5.25
C ASN A 30 -4.46 10.14 -4.88
N ALA A 31 -5.63 10.76 -5.08
CA ALA A 31 -6.92 10.17 -4.67
C ALA A 31 -7.21 8.78 -5.30
N VAL A 32 -6.65 8.50 -6.48
CA VAL A 32 -6.80 7.20 -7.18
C VAL A 32 -6.12 6.04 -6.45
N HIS A 33 -5.23 6.31 -5.49
CA HIS A 33 -4.50 5.32 -4.72
C HIS A 33 -5.07 5.06 -3.33
N LYS A 34 -6.28 5.56 -3.04
CA LYS A 34 -7.02 5.17 -1.82
C LYS A 34 -7.40 3.69 -1.86
N HIS A 35 -7.33 3.01 -0.72
CA HIS A 35 -7.76 1.62 -0.54
C HIS A 35 -7.24 0.65 -1.61
N ARG A 36 -5.92 0.61 -1.82
CA ARG A 36 -5.28 -0.29 -2.81
C ARG A 36 -5.35 -1.76 -2.38
N GLU A 37 -5.34 -1.99 -1.08
CA GLU A 37 -5.50 -3.29 -0.43
C GLU A 37 -6.86 -3.91 -0.73
N LEU A 38 -7.95 -3.13 -0.65
CA LEU A 38 -9.31 -3.61 -0.93
C LEU A 38 -9.56 -3.87 -2.43
N ARG A 39 -8.78 -3.22 -3.30
CA ARG A 39 -8.92 -3.32 -4.77
C ARG A 39 -7.91 -4.26 -5.42
N GLY A 40 -7.12 -4.99 -4.63
CA GLY A 40 -6.12 -5.93 -5.15
C GLY A 40 -5.04 -5.28 -6.01
N LEU A 41 -4.62 -4.05 -5.65
CA LEU A 41 -3.57 -3.32 -6.35
C LEU A 41 -2.20 -3.43 -5.65
N THR A 42 -2.14 -4.08 -4.49
CA THR A 42 -0.88 -4.46 -3.81
C THR A 42 -0.18 -5.60 -4.58
N SER A 43 1.09 -5.90 -4.25
CA SER A 43 1.81 -6.99 -4.91
C SER A 43 1.13 -8.35 -4.66
N ALA A 44 0.77 -8.63 -3.40
CA ALA A 44 -0.07 -9.78 -3.05
C ALA A 44 -1.42 -9.73 -3.79
N GLY A 45 -2.02 -8.55 -3.85
CA GLY A 45 -3.21 -8.19 -4.64
C GLY A 45 -3.18 -8.68 -6.08
N LYS A 46 -2.11 -8.33 -6.79
CA LYS A 46 -1.96 -8.63 -8.21
C LYS A 46 -1.67 -10.10 -8.47
N LYS A 47 -0.95 -10.78 -7.58
CA LYS A 47 -0.55 -12.19 -7.74
C LYS A 47 -1.73 -13.16 -7.91
N TYR A 48 -2.92 -12.83 -7.39
CA TYR A 48 -4.10 -13.69 -7.50
C TYR A 48 -5.05 -13.30 -8.64
N ARG A 49 -4.69 -12.34 -9.50
CA ARG A 49 -5.57 -11.79 -10.54
C ARG A 49 -5.30 -12.37 -11.95
N GLY A 50 -4.63 -13.52 -12.03
CA GLY A 50 -4.10 -14.10 -13.27
C GLY A 50 -2.65 -13.67 -13.48
#